data_AF-A0A7R9VCA6-F1
#
_entry.id   AF-A0A7R9VCA6-F1
#
_cell.length_a   1.000
_cell.length_b   1.000
_cell.length_c   1.000
_cell.angle_alpha   90.00
_cell.angle_beta   90.00
_cell.angle_gamma   90.00
#
_symmetry.space_group_name_H-M   'P 1'
#
loop_
_entity.id
_entity.type
_entity.pdbx_description
1 polymer ?
#
loop_
_entity_poly.entity_id
_entity_poly.type
_entity_poly.pdbx_seq_one_letter_code
_entity_poly.pdbx_strand_id
1 'polypeptide(L)'
;ASAAGASSDTAEAETQVDLPSLLSRLSTLEARVNDLSRIGQPSFRAGQYNILASYLGSNTEPWFLYGGLTDSPEDLERADAIAKKHRQRDEEGKYMNVGWPKYVRGILTEEEIREVERRHVDHFSWEKRGPKILEK
;
A
#
# COMPACT_ATOMS: atom_id res chain seq x y z
N ALA A 1 -4.16 38.08 72.67
CA ALA A 1 -4.04 37.94 71.21
C ALA A 1 -3.85 36.46 70.87
N SER A 2 -4.70 35.93 69.99
CA SER A 2 -4.59 34.76 69.09
C SER A 2 -3.76 33.53 69.51
N ALA A 3 -4.15 32.28 69.27
CA ALA A 3 -5.32 31.67 68.63
C ALA A 3 -5.35 30.21 69.11
N ALA A 4 -6.54 29.69 69.44
CA ALA A 4 -6.73 28.31 69.83
C ALA A 4 -7.16 27.47 68.62
N GLY A 5 -6.50 26.32 68.44
CA GLY A 5 -7.06 25.08 67.91
C GLY A 5 -7.54 25.09 66.45
N ALA A 6 -6.65 24.74 65.53
CA ALA A 6 -7.04 24.21 64.24
C ALA A 6 -7.72 22.85 64.44
N SER A 7 -9.05 22.80 64.23
CA SER A 7 -9.78 21.54 64.06
C SER A 7 -9.73 21.20 62.57
N SER A 8 -8.98 20.14 62.23
CA SER A 8 -8.96 19.58 60.89
C SER A 8 -10.18 18.68 60.70
N ASP A 9 -11.28 19.25 60.19
CA ASP A 9 -12.36 18.47 59.60
C ASP A 9 -11.95 18.10 58.17
N THR A 10 -11.26 16.97 58.03
CA THR A 10 -11.20 16.22 56.77
C THR A 10 -12.55 15.55 56.57
N ALA A 11 -13.47 16.26 55.90
CA ALA A 11 -14.67 15.65 55.35
C ALA A 11 -14.25 14.70 54.21
N GLU A 12 -14.30 13.40 54.48
CA GLU A 12 -14.26 12.36 53.46
C GLU A 12 -15.42 12.61 52.50
N ALA A 13 -15.10 13.05 51.27
CA ALA A 13 -16.08 13.20 50.22
C ALA A 13 -16.53 11.81 49.78
N GLU A 14 -17.57 11.28 50.42
CA GLU A 14 -18.30 10.11 49.96
C GLU A 14 -18.73 10.38 48.52
N THR A 15 -18.08 9.69 47.59
CA THR A 15 -18.42 9.77 46.17
C THR A 15 -19.76 9.07 46.02
N GLN A 16 -20.84 9.84 46.04
CA GLN A 16 -22.20 9.33 45.94
C GLN A 16 -22.36 8.67 44.57
N VAL A 17 -22.34 7.34 44.56
CA VAL A 17 -22.45 6.55 43.34
C VAL A 17 -23.90 6.59 42.87
N ASP A 18 -24.15 7.36 41.82
CA ASP A 18 -25.47 7.44 41.15
C ASP A 18 -25.75 6.13 40.38
N LEU A 19 -26.39 5.20 41.08
CA LEU A 19 -26.76 3.87 40.57
C LEU A 19 -27.57 3.94 39.26
N PRO A 20 -28.61 4.78 39.14
CA PRO A 20 -29.31 5.01 37.87
C PRO A 20 -28.38 5.39 36.70
N SER A 21 -27.43 6.31 36.94
CA SER A 21 -26.47 6.73 35.91
C SER A 21 -25.53 5.59 35.51
N LEU A 22 -25.07 4.78 36.47
CA LEU A 22 -24.25 3.61 36.17
C LEU A 22 -25.00 2.54 35.36
N LEU A 23 -26.27 2.29 35.70
CA LEU A 23 -27.10 1.33 34.97
C LEU A 23 -27.36 1.79 33.53
N SER A 24 -27.58 3.09 33.31
CA SER A 24 -27.69 3.69 31.97
C SER A 24 -26.38 3.57 31.17
N ARG A 25 -25.23 3.73 31.83
CA ARG A 25 -23.92 3.56 31.20
C ARG A 25 -23.64 2.11 30.82
N LEU A 26 -24.03 1.15 31.67
CA LEU A 26 -23.87 -0.27 31.40
C LEU A 26 -24.73 -0.73 30.21
N SER A 27 -26.00 -0.34 30.17
CA SER A 27 -26.88 -0.68 29.03
C SER A 27 -26.37 -0.09 27.71
N THR A 28 -25.84 1.13 27.76
CA THR A 28 -25.19 1.77 26.61
C THR A 28 -23.94 1.00 26.17
N LEU A 29 -23.14 0.51 27.12
CA LEU A 29 -21.95 -0.27 26.83
C LEU A 29 -22.29 -1.62 26.21
N GLU A 30 -23.27 -2.33 26.76
CA GLU A 30 -23.74 -3.62 26.27
C GLU A 30 -24.29 -3.52 24.85
N ALA A 31 -25.08 -2.48 24.55
CA ALA A 31 -25.56 -2.21 23.20
C ALA A 31 -24.40 -2.01 22.21
N ARG A 32 -23.38 -1.23 22.58
CA ARG A 32 -22.21 -0.97 21.74
C ARG A 32 -21.36 -2.23 21.53
N VAL A 33 -21.19 -3.05 22.56
CA VAL A 33 -20.45 -4.32 22.45
C VAL A 33 -21.20 -5.29 21.54
N ASN A 34 -22.53 -5.36 21.64
CA ASN A 34 -23.35 -6.20 20.76
C ASN A 34 -23.30 -5.73 19.29
N ASP A 35 -23.34 -4.42 19.04
CA ASP A 35 -23.20 -3.88 17.68
C ASP A 35 -21.82 -4.17 17.09
N LEU A 36 -20.76 -4.01 17.88
CA LEU A 36 -19.39 -4.35 17.44
C LEU A 36 -19.20 -5.85 17.23
N SER A 37 -19.84 -6.69 18.05
CA SER A 37 -19.78 -8.16 17.91
C SER A 37 -20.56 -8.67 16.69
N ARG A 38 -21.58 -7.92 16.24
CA ARG A 38 -22.31 -8.21 14.99
C ARG A 38 -21.51 -7.85 13.74
N ILE A 39 -20.61 -6.87 13.83
CA ILE A 39 -19.63 -6.58 12.80
C ILE A 39 -18.53 -7.64 12.94
N GLY A 40 -18.81 -8.87 12.50
CA GLY A 40 -17.79 -9.91 12.35
C GLY A 40 -16.59 -9.33 11.60
N GLN A 41 -15.37 -9.82 11.91
CA GLN A 41 -14.13 -9.26 11.36
C GLN A 41 -14.29 -9.00 9.86
N PRO A 42 -14.28 -7.74 9.39
CA PRO A 42 -14.45 -7.45 7.99
C PRO A 42 -13.25 -8.02 7.24
N SER A 43 -13.44 -9.18 6.62
CA SER A 43 -12.45 -9.73 5.70
C SER A 43 -12.53 -8.94 4.41
N PHE A 44 -11.55 -8.09 4.17
CA PHE A 44 -11.39 -7.46 2.87
C PHE A 44 -10.29 -8.18 2.10
N ARG A 45 -10.54 -8.44 0.82
CA ARG A 45 -9.52 -8.93 -0.11
C ARG A 45 -9.07 -7.73 -0.93
N ALA A 46 -7.90 -7.19 -0.62
CA ALA A 46 -7.30 -6.14 -1.42
C ALA A 46 -6.83 -6.76 -2.75
N GLY A 47 -7.70 -6.74 -3.76
CA GLY A 47 -7.28 -6.92 -5.14
C GLY A 47 -6.62 -5.63 -5.58
N GLN A 48 -5.29 -5.61 -5.69
CA GLN A 48 -4.58 -4.48 -6.29
C GLN A 48 -4.79 -4.55 -7.81
N TYR A 49 -6.01 -4.27 -8.25
CA TYR A 49 -6.29 -4.05 -9.66
C TYR A 49 -5.69 -2.68 -9.97
N ASN A 50 -4.55 -2.66 -10.66
CA ASN A 50 -3.99 -1.44 -11.24
C ASN A 50 -4.97 -0.90 -12.31
N ILE A 51 -6.09 -0.32 -11.88
CA ILE A 51 -7.00 0.54 -12.66
C ILE A 51 -6.52 1.99 -12.52
N LEU A 52 -5.20 2.20 -12.46
CA LEU A 52 -4.62 3.52 -12.38
C LEU A 52 -3.50 3.53 -13.40
N ALA A 53 -3.74 4.24 -14.51
CA ALA A 53 -2.89 4.45 -15.67
C ALA A 53 -2.42 3.22 -16.47
N SER A 54 -2.52 3.31 -17.80
CA SER A 54 -2.11 2.26 -18.76
C SER A 54 -0.68 1.76 -18.55
N TYR A 55 0.24 2.62 -18.08
CA TYR A 55 1.64 2.26 -17.82
C TYR A 55 1.84 1.41 -16.54
N LEU A 56 0.98 1.50 -15.52
CA LEU A 56 1.13 0.70 -14.28
C LEU A 56 0.71 -0.78 -14.46
N GLY A 57 0.23 -1.14 -15.65
CA GLY A 57 -0.10 -2.51 -16.02
C GLY A 57 0.87 -3.16 -17.00
N SER A 58 1.99 -2.51 -17.35
CA SER A 58 2.93 -3.05 -18.34
C SER A 58 4.23 -3.55 -17.72
N ASN A 59 4.53 -4.84 -17.93
CA ASN A 59 5.84 -5.42 -17.62
C ASN A 59 7.00 -4.83 -18.44
N THR A 60 6.68 -4.05 -19.48
CA THR A 60 7.66 -3.33 -20.28
C THR A 60 8.02 -1.98 -19.68
N GLU A 61 7.74 -1.75 -18.40
CA GLU A 61 8.21 -0.58 -17.67
C GLU A 61 9.43 -0.94 -16.82
N PRO A 62 10.39 -0.01 -16.62
CA PRO A 62 11.69 -0.33 -16.03
C PRO A 62 11.59 -0.93 -14.62
N TRP A 63 10.63 -0.50 -13.80
CA TRP A 63 10.48 -0.99 -12.42
C TRP A 63 9.99 -2.44 -12.31
N PHE A 64 9.34 -2.98 -13.35
CA PHE A 64 8.96 -4.40 -13.35
C PHE A 64 10.14 -5.32 -13.68
N LEU A 65 11.20 -4.80 -14.30
CA LEU A 65 12.40 -5.57 -14.64
C LEU A 65 13.31 -5.76 -13.42
N TYR A 66 13.27 -4.85 -12.45
CA TYR A 66 14.15 -4.90 -11.28
C TYR A 66 13.98 -6.19 -10.48
N GLY A 67 12.75 -6.71 -10.36
CA GLY A 67 12.51 -7.98 -9.65
C GLY A 67 13.15 -9.20 -10.31
N GLY A 68 13.50 -9.13 -11.61
CA GLY A 68 14.24 -10.18 -12.31
C GLY A 68 15.74 -9.89 -12.46
N LEU A 69 16.20 -8.76 -11.91
CA LEU A 69 17.58 -8.28 -12.02
C LEU A 69 18.14 -7.93 -10.63
N THR A 70 18.05 -8.86 -9.68
CA THR A 70 18.48 -8.66 -8.28
C THR A 70 19.40 -9.75 -7.74
N ASP A 71 19.63 -10.82 -8.50
CA ASP A 71 20.25 -12.04 -7.98
C ASP A 71 21.78 -11.94 -7.92
N SER A 72 22.37 -11.04 -8.72
CA SER A 72 23.81 -10.81 -8.79
C SER A 72 24.18 -9.33 -8.78
N PRO A 73 25.42 -8.98 -8.40
CA PRO A 73 25.92 -7.61 -8.55
C PRO A 73 25.83 -7.08 -9.99
N GLU A 74 26.08 -7.92 -10.98
CA GLU A 74 25.95 -7.58 -12.41
C GLU A 74 24.51 -7.21 -12.76
N ASP A 75 23.53 -7.93 -12.21
CA ASP A 75 22.11 -7.61 -12.45
C ASP A 75 21.69 -6.27 -11.84
N LEU A 76 22.21 -5.95 -10.65
CA LEU A 76 21.99 -4.65 -10.03
C LEU A 76 22.57 -3.50 -10.87
N GLU A 77 23.75 -3.71 -11.47
CA GLU A 77 24.35 -2.75 -12.41
C GLU A 77 23.50 -2.58 -13.68
N ARG A 78 22.97 -3.68 -14.23
CA ARG A 78 22.06 -3.66 -15.38
C ARG A 78 20.76 -2.91 -15.04
N ALA A 79 20.18 -3.15 -13.87
CA ALA A 79 18.98 -2.45 -13.40
C ALA A 79 19.20 -0.93 -13.24
N ASP A 80 20.34 -0.52 -12.67
CA ASP A 80 20.71 0.89 -12.57
C ASP A 80 20.96 1.53 -13.96
N ALA A 81 21.62 0.81 -14.87
CA ALA A 81 21.81 1.26 -16.25
C ALA A 81 20.47 1.47 -16.98
N ILE A 82 19.52 0.55 -16.81
CA ILE A 82 18.15 0.66 -17.34
C ILE A 82 17.46 1.91 -16.77
N ALA A 83 17.54 2.11 -15.45
CA ALA A 83 16.93 3.26 -14.78
C ALA A 83 17.48 4.59 -15.29
N LYS A 84 18.81 4.68 -15.44
CA LYS A 84 19.51 5.86 -15.98
C LYS A 84 19.13 6.12 -17.43
N LYS A 85 19.17 5.10 -18.28
CA LYS A 85 18.84 5.21 -19.70
C LYS A 85 17.39 5.63 -19.92
N HIS A 86 16.46 5.08 -19.14
CA HIS A 86 15.04 5.46 -19.20
C HIS A 86 14.81 6.94 -18.84
N ARG A 87 15.58 7.48 -17.88
CA ARG A 87 15.47 8.89 -17.45
C ARG A 87 16.33 9.87 -18.25
N GLN A 88 17.12 9.37 -19.20
CA GLN A 88 18.01 10.20 -20.00
C GLN A 88 17.23 11.25 -20.80
N ARG A 89 17.70 12.48 -20.73
CA ARG A 89 17.16 13.64 -21.45
C ARG A 89 18.22 14.22 -22.38
N ASP A 90 17.78 14.79 -23.49
CA ASP A 90 18.63 15.58 -24.38
C ASP A 90 18.88 16.99 -23.84
N GLU A 91 19.64 17.79 -24.61
CA GLU A 91 20.00 19.17 -24.28
C GLU A 91 18.77 20.09 -24.14
N GLU A 92 17.65 19.72 -24.77
CA GLU A 92 16.37 20.42 -24.73
C GLU A 92 15.48 19.94 -23.56
N GLY A 93 15.93 18.94 -22.80
CA GLY A 93 15.22 18.37 -21.64
C GLY A 93 14.18 17.32 -22.00
N LYS A 94 14.11 16.88 -23.26
CA LYS A 94 13.19 15.84 -23.74
C LYS A 94 13.78 14.45 -23.51
N TYR A 95 12.92 13.51 -23.11
CA TYR A 95 13.34 12.12 -22.90
C TYR A 95 13.80 11.47 -24.20
N MET A 96 15.00 10.88 -24.17
CA MET A 96 15.62 10.28 -25.37
C MET A 96 15.14 8.85 -25.62
N ASN A 97 14.94 8.07 -24.56
CA ASN A 97 14.65 6.64 -24.65
C ASN A 97 13.20 6.32 -24.30
N VAL A 98 12.26 7.13 -24.79
CA VAL A 98 10.83 6.94 -24.52
C VAL A 98 10.31 5.66 -25.17
N GLY A 99 9.77 4.79 -24.33
CA GLY A 99 9.08 3.57 -24.73
C GLY A 99 10.00 2.35 -24.83
N TRP A 100 9.42 1.20 -24.52
CA TRP A 100 10.03 -0.11 -24.76
C TRP A 100 10.26 -0.35 -26.28
N PRO A 101 11.35 -1.01 -26.69
CA PRO A 101 12.49 -1.49 -25.90
C PRO A 101 13.68 -0.50 -25.88
N LYS A 102 13.50 0.79 -26.21
CA LYS A 102 14.61 1.72 -26.47
C LYS A 102 15.56 1.87 -25.29
N TYR A 103 15.02 1.92 -24.07
CA TYR A 103 15.81 2.12 -22.87
C TYR A 103 16.49 0.84 -22.34
N VAL A 104 16.22 -0.33 -22.93
CA VAL A 104 16.86 -1.61 -22.57
C VAL A 104 17.81 -2.15 -23.62
N ARG A 105 17.70 -1.70 -24.88
CA ARG A 105 18.60 -2.13 -25.96
C ARG A 105 20.05 -1.88 -25.61
N GLY A 106 20.89 -2.90 -25.78
CA GLY A 106 22.31 -2.86 -25.41
C GLY A 106 22.61 -3.14 -23.93
N ILE A 107 21.57 -3.35 -23.10
CA ILE A 107 21.70 -3.81 -21.70
C ILE A 107 21.10 -5.21 -21.55
N LEU A 108 19.93 -5.42 -22.16
CA LEU A 108 19.34 -6.73 -22.34
C LEU A 108 19.71 -7.29 -23.72
N THR A 109 19.85 -8.60 -23.78
CA THR A 109 19.94 -9.37 -25.03
C THR A 109 18.58 -9.38 -25.74
N GLU A 110 18.59 -9.65 -27.05
CA GLU A 110 17.35 -9.75 -27.83
C GLU A 110 16.46 -10.92 -27.36
N GLU A 111 17.07 -11.99 -26.85
CA GLU A 111 16.38 -13.12 -26.24
C GLU A 111 15.63 -12.71 -24.97
N GLU A 112 16.27 -11.94 -24.08
CA GLU A 112 15.63 -11.43 -22.86
C GLU A 112 14.50 -10.45 -23.18
N ILE A 113 14.69 -9.57 -24.17
CA ILE A 113 13.67 -8.64 -24.64
C ILE A 113 12.44 -9.41 -25.13
N ARG A 114 12.63 -10.44 -25.96
CA ARG A 114 11.54 -11.29 -26.45
C ARG A 114 10.82 -12.02 -25.32
N GLU A 115 11.55 -12.51 -24.31
CA GLU A 115 10.94 -13.19 -23.18
C GLU A 115 10.09 -12.21 -22.32
N VAL A 116 10.56 -10.99 -22.11
CA VAL A 116 9.77 -9.94 -21.41
C VAL A 116 8.50 -9.63 -22.19
N GLU A 117 8.59 -9.44 -23.51
CA GLU A 117 7.43 -9.18 -24.37
C GLU A 117 6.42 -10.33 -24.33
N ARG A 118 6.90 -11.57 -24.41
CA ARG A 118 6.06 -12.76 -24.31
C ARG A 118 5.33 -12.83 -22.96
N ARG A 119 6.05 -12.65 -21.85
CA ARG A 119 5.47 -12.64 -20.49
C ARG A 119 4.48 -11.49 -20.30
N HIS A 120 4.74 -10.33 -20.88
CA HIS A 120 3.80 -9.21 -20.87
C HIS A 120 2.49 -9.60 -21.56
N VAL A 121 2.56 -10.16 -22.77
CA VAL A 121 1.39 -10.61 -23.52
C VAL A 121 0.62 -11.68 -22.75
N ASP A 122 1.31 -12.67 -22.19
CA ASP A 122 0.68 -13.82 -21.54
C ASP A 122 -0.03 -13.47 -20.22
N HIS A 123 0.49 -12.48 -19.48
CA HIS A 123 0.06 -12.24 -18.10
C HIS A 123 -0.44 -10.83 -17.81
N PHE A 124 -0.01 -9.82 -18.57
CA PHE A 124 -0.24 -8.40 -18.25
C PHE A 124 -1.01 -7.63 -19.34
N SER A 125 -1.15 -8.19 -20.55
CA SER A 125 -2.07 -7.65 -21.55
C SER A 125 -3.50 -7.58 -21.01
N TRP A 126 -4.24 -6.55 -21.41
CA TRP A 126 -5.63 -6.37 -20.96
C TRP A 126 -6.51 -7.50 -21.48
N GLU A 127 -6.25 -8.00 -22.67
CA GLU A 127 -6.92 -9.11 -23.33
C GLU A 127 -6.86 -10.40 -22.49
N LYS A 128 -5.75 -10.61 -21.76
CA LYS A 128 -5.60 -11.76 -20.85
C LYS A 128 -6.10 -11.48 -19.43
N ARG A 129 -5.95 -10.26 -18.93
CA ARG A 129 -6.35 -9.89 -17.54
C ARG A 129 -7.84 -9.59 -17.40
N GLY A 130 -8.43 -8.91 -18.36
CA GLY A 130 -9.82 -8.44 -18.34
C GLY A 130 -10.84 -9.55 -18.04
N PRO A 131 -10.79 -10.71 -18.73
CA PRO A 131 -11.70 -11.82 -18.47
C PRO A 131 -11.64 -12.33 -17.02
N LYS A 132 -10.43 -12.44 -16.44
CA LYS A 132 -10.21 -12.94 -15.08
C LYS A 132 -10.78 -12.03 -13.98
N ILE A 133 -10.97 -10.74 -14.27
CA ILE A 133 -11.57 -9.78 -13.32
C ILE A 133 -13.07 -10.06 -13.16
N LEU A 134 -13.71 -10.62 -14.19
CA LEU A 134 -15.14 -10.90 -14.22
C LEU A 134 -15.48 -12.34 -13.79
N GLU A 135 -14.48 -13.21 -13.65
CA GLU A 135 -14.62 -14.58 -13.16
C GLU A 135 -14.69 -14.56 -11.62
N LYS A 136 -15.81 -15.06 -11.05
CA LYS A 136 -16.05 -15.18 -9.60
C LYS A 136 -15.51 -16.48 -9.04
#